data_AF-A0A432THP3-F1
#
_entry.id   AF-A0A432THP3-F1
#
_cell.length_a   1.000
_cell.length_b   1.000
_cell.length_c   1.000
_cell.angle_alpha   90.00
_cell.angle_beta   90.00
_cell.angle_gamma   90.00
#
_symmetry.space_group_name_H-M   'P 1'
#
loop_
_entity.id
_entity.type
_entity.pdbx_description
1 polymer ?
#
loop_
_entity_poly.entity_id
_entity_poly.type
_entity_poly.pdbx_seq_one_letter_code
_entity_poly.pdbx_strand_id
1 'polypeptide(L)' 'EPFIQIIHGKGYHSENGMSILKTQVVSFLSQHPQVLAFNSCPDKDGGTGAVFVLLKQN' A
#
# COMPACT_ATOMS: atom_id res chain seq x y z
N GLU A 1 4.07 -10.62 14.24
CA GLU A 1 2.91 -9.95 13.60
C GLU A 1 2.92 -10.21 12.10
N PRO A 2 1.97 -10.97 11.55
CA PRO A 2 1.88 -11.16 10.10
C PRO A 2 1.26 -9.90 9.47
N PHE A 3 2.11 -9.05 8.90
CA PHE A 3 1.67 -7.93 8.06
C PHE A 3 1.47 -8.44 6.63
N ILE A 4 0.52 -7.84 5.90
CA ILE A 4 0.41 -8.06 4.45
C ILE A 4 1.20 -6.97 3.74
N GLN A 5 2.07 -7.37 2.82
CA GLN A 5 2.74 -6.46 1.90
C GLN A 5 1.95 -6.37 0.60
N ILE A 6 1.53 -5.17 0.23
CA ILE A 6 0.84 -4.92 -1.03
C ILE A 6 1.79 -4.15 -1.95
N ILE A 7 2.26 -4.81 -3.01
CA ILE A 7 3.12 -4.20 -4.04
C ILE A 7 2.21 -3.67 -5.14
N HIS A 8 2.13 -2.35 -5.26
CA HIS A 8 1.29 -1.68 -6.28
C HIS A 8 2.13 -0.93 -7.33
N GLY A 9 3.45 -0.87 -7.16
CA GLY A 9 4.37 -0.18 -8.05
C GLY A 9 4.32 1.35 -7.90
N LYS A 10 5.31 2.04 -8.48
CA LYS A 10 5.48 3.50 -8.34
C LYS A 10 4.71 4.32 -9.39
N GLY A 11 4.23 3.68 -10.46
CA GLY A 11 3.42 4.34 -11.50
C GLY A 11 4.23 5.06 -12.59
N TYR A 12 5.55 4.86 -12.68
CA TYR A 12 6.41 5.53 -13.66
C TYR A 12 6.02 5.30 -15.14
N HIS A 13 5.29 4.21 -15.43
CA HIS A 13 4.82 3.87 -16.78
C HIS A 13 3.35 4.24 -17.03
N SER A 14 2.69 4.90 -16.08
CA SER A 14 1.35 5.44 -16.30
C SER A 14 1.43 6.77 -17.05
N GLU A 15 0.29 7.21 -17.58
CA GLU A 15 0.17 8.55 -18.14
C GLU A 15 0.63 9.61 -17.11
N ASN A 16 1.55 10.48 -17.53
CA ASN A 16 2.20 11.50 -16.69
C ASN A 16 2.96 10.97 -15.45
N GLY A 17 3.27 9.68 -15.37
CA GLY A 17 4.02 9.09 -14.25
C GLY A 17 3.22 9.03 -12.93
N MET A 18 1.89 9.10 -13.01
CA MET A 18 0.97 9.10 -11.88
C MET A 18 0.94 7.77 -11.11
N SER A 19 1.05 7.83 -9.79
CA SER A 19 0.86 6.65 -8.93
C SER A 19 -0.64 6.33 -8.72
N ILE A 20 -1.34 5.97 -9.80
CA ILE A 20 -2.79 5.69 -9.79
C ILE A 20 -3.12 4.60 -8.77
N LEU A 21 -2.41 3.47 -8.83
CA LEU A 21 -2.65 2.35 -7.92
C LEU A 21 -2.34 2.70 -6.46
N LYS A 22 -1.30 3.51 -6.18
CA LYS A 22 -1.03 4.01 -4.81
C LYS A 22 -2.27 4.71 -4.24
N THR A 23 -2.84 5.64 -5.02
CA THR A 23 -4.00 6.43 -4.59
C THR A 23 -5.22 5.54 -4.33
N GLN A 24 -5.49 4.59 -5.25
CA GLN A 24 -6.61 3.66 -5.10
C GLN A 24 -6.42 2.71 -3.91
N VAL A 25 -5.23 2.17 -3.72
CA VAL A 25 -4.90 1.27 -2.59
C VAL A 25 -5.06 2.00 -1.25
N VAL A 26 -4.51 3.20 -1.12
CA VAL A 26 -4.64 4.00 0.12
C VAL A 26 -6.11 4.31 0.42
N SER A 27 -6.88 4.72 -0.60
CA SER A 27 -8.30 5.00 -0.45
C SER A 27 -9.07 3.76 0.02
N PHE A 28 -8.83 2.60 -0.60
CA PHE A 28 -9.45 1.33 -0.20
C PHE A 28 -9.10 0.92 1.23
N LEU A 29 -7.80 0.93 1.57
CA LEU A 29 -7.32 0.49 2.88
C LEU A 29 -7.85 1.39 4.01
N SER A 30 -7.96 2.70 3.77
CA SER A 30 -8.47 3.66 4.77
C SER A 30 -9.92 3.41 5.18
N GLN A 31 -10.70 2.73 4.33
CA GLN A 31 -12.11 2.43 4.56
C GLN A 31 -12.36 0.98 4.97
N HIS A 32 -11.34 0.11 4.89
CA HIS A 32 -11.53 -1.32 5.07
C HIS A 32 -11.63 -1.69 6.56
N PRO A 33 -12.74 -2.29 7.03
CA PRO A 33 -13.02 -2.45 8.46
C PRO A 33 -12.06 -3.39 9.20
N GLN A 34 -11.32 -4.23 8.48
CA GLN A 34 -10.31 -5.12 9.06
C GLN A 34 -8.92 -4.50 9.16
N VAL A 35 -8.68 -3.34 8.55
CA VAL A 35 -7.36 -2.68 8.57
C VAL A 35 -7.23 -1.87 9.87
N LEU A 36 -6.14 -2.09 10.60
CA LEU A 36 -5.76 -1.32 11.79
C LEU A 36 -4.83 -0.16 11.43
N ALA A 37 -3.86 -0.43 10.56
CA ALA A 37 -2.88 0.56 10.12
C ALA A 37 -2.26 0.14 8.80
N PHE A 38 -1.73 1.10 8.04
CA PHE A 38 -0.87 0.85 6.90
C PHE A 38 0.12 1.99 6.71
N ASN A 39 1.28 1.69 6.11
CA ASN A 39 2.30 2.68 5.77
C ASN A 39 3.10 2.21 4.56
N SER A 40 3.73 3.13 3.83
CA SER A 40 4.70 2.77 2.80
C SER A 40 5.81 1.89 3.38
N CYS A 41 6.23 0.92 2.58
CA CYS A 41 7.34 0.06 2.94
C CYS A 41 8.67 0.84 3.02
N PRO A 42 9.65 0.37 3.80
CA PRO A 42 11.04 0.81 3.65
C PRO A 42 11.56 0.58 2.23
N ASP A 43 12.60 1.30 1.82
CA ASP A 43 13.14 1.20 0.45
C ASP A 43 13.58 -0.22 0.07
N LYS A 44 14.18 -0.95 1.02
CA LYS A 44 14.57 -2.37 0.82
C LYS A 44 13.40 -3.31 0.53
N ASP A 45 12.19 -2.89 0.90
CA ASP A 45 10.95 -3.66 0.78
C ASP A 45 10.00 -3.03 -0.27
N GLY A 46 10.52 -2.18 -1.17
CA GLY A 46 9.76 -1.59 -2.29
C GLY A 46 9.43 -0.10 -2.14
N GLY A 47 9.73 0.51 -0.99
CA GLY A 47 9.57 1.95 -0.77
C GLY A 47 8.14 2.43 -1.02
N THR A 48 8.01 3.57 -1.68
CA THR A 48 6.71 4.15 -2.09
C THR A 48 5.92 3.32 -3.10
N GLY A 49 6.47 2.23 -3.63
CA GLY A 49 5.79 1.30 -4.53
C GLY A 49 5.09 0.14 -3.81
N ALA A 50 5.18 0.08 -2.49
CA ALA A 50 4.51 -0.92 -1.68
C ALA A 50 4.05 -0.33 -0.34
N VAL A 51 3.09 -1.02 0.29
CA VAL A 51 2.63 -0.71 1.65
C VAL A 51 2.62 -1.97 2.52
N PHE A 52 2.99 -1.81 3.79
CA PHE A 52 2.66 -2.79 4.81
C PHE A 52 1.31 -2.47 5.41
N VAL A 53 0.49 -3.51 5.61
CA VAL A 53 -0.86 -3.43 6.17
C VAL A 53 -0.94 -4.34 7.39
N LEU A 54 -1.39 -3.76 8.50
CA LEU A 54 -1.72 -4.48 9.72
C LEU A 54 -3.23 -4.73 9.75
N LEU A 55 -3.62 -5.99 9.89
CA LEU A 55 -5.02 -6.40 10.02
C LEU A 55 -5.38 -6.69 11.47
N LYS A 56 -6.68 -6.61 11.77
CA LYS A 56 -7.24 -7.13 13.03
C LYS A 56 -6.92 -8.62 13.15
N GLN A 57 -6.47 -9.04 14.33
CA GLN A 57 -6.40 -10.45 14.68
C GLN A 57 -7.82 -10.94 15.00
N ASN A 58 -8.12 -12.19 14.63
CA ASN A 58 -9.38 -12.86 14.98
C ASN A 58 -9.35 -13.38 16.41
#